data_AF-G5LJK3-F1
#
_entry.id   AF-G5LJK3-F1
#
_cell.length_a   1.000
_cell.length_b   1.000
_cell.length_c   1.000
_cell.angle_alpha   90.00
_cell.angle_beta   90.00
_cell.angle_gamma   90.00
#
_symmetry.space_group_name_H-M   'P 1'
#
loop_
_entity.id
_entity.type
_entity.pdbx_description
1 polymer ?
#
loop_
_entity_poly.entity_id
_entity_poly.type
_entity_poly.pdbx_seq_one_letter_code
_entity_poly.pdbx_strand_id
1 'polypeptide(L)'
;CILAGEHPAADLSSALEVHQSNHFPFLKADEIPDFLRALEGYSGSKLVQIATKLLMITGVGTIELRAALWQEFDLDNAIWEIPAERMKMRRPHLVPLSSQAVDLLNELKIMTGNYRYVFPGRNDPNRPMSEASINQAIKRIGYGGKVTEHGFRHTLSTILHEQGF
;
A
#
# COMPACT_ATOMS: atom_id res chain seq x y z
N CYS A 1 41.87 35.89 24.56
CA CYS A 1 40.95 37.04 24.69
C CYS A 1 40.24 37.22 23.35
N ILE A 2 39.13 36.52 23.14
CA ILE A 2 37.75 37.02 23.20
C ILE A 2 37.53 38.20 22.23
N LEU A 3 36.85 37.93 21.11
CA LEU A 3 35.60 38.60 20.74
C LEU A 3 34.76 37.61 19.91
N ALA A 4 33.71 37.10 20.54
CA ALA A 4 32.56 36.45 19.92
C ALA A 4 31.36 37.40 20.05
N GLY A 5 30.45 37.37 19.08
CA GLY A 5 29.16 38.08 19.09
C GLY A 5 28.87 38.66 17.70
N GLU A 6 27.82 38.30 16.97
CA GLU A 6 26.58 37.61 17.32
C GLU A 6 26.09 36.85 16.07
N HIS A 7 25.74 35.57 16.22
CA HIS A 7 24.94 34.85 15.22
C HIS A 7 23.45 35.09 15.55
N PRO A 8 22.65 35.66 14.63
CA PRO A 8 21.20 35.78 14.80
C PRO A 8 20.54 34.42 14.51
N ALA A 9 20.75 33.47 15.40
CA ALA A 9 20.08 32.17 15.38
C ALA A 9 19.60 31.76 16.78
N ALA A 10 19.47 32.74 17.68
CA ALA A 10 19.03 32.54 19.05
C ALA A 10 17.61 33.09 19.25
N ASP A 11 16.67 32.76 18.35
CA ASP A 11 15.25 32.72 18.72
C ASP A 11 14.40 31.95 17.70
N LEU A 12 14.49 30.61 17.71
CA LEU A 12 13.54 29.74 16.99
C LEU A 12 13.00 28.61 17.87
N SER A 13 13.08 28.75 19.20
CA SER A 13 12.63 27.70 20.13
C SER A 13 11.12 27.69 20.42
N SER A 14 10.30 28.52 19.75
CA SER A 14 8.86 28.57 20.05
C SER A 14 7.89 28.39 18.88
N ALA A 15 8.33 27.93 17.70
CA ALA A 15 7.45 27.75 16.54
C ALA A 15 7.49 26.35 15.92
N LEU A 16 7.84 25.33 16.71
CA LEU A 16 7.58 23.94 16.36
C LEU A 16 6.32 23.52 17.10
N GLU A 17 5.16 23.91 16.58
CA GLU A 17 3.95 23.13 16.85
C GLU A 17 4.28 21.70 16.44
N VAL A 18 4.47 20.83 17.42
CA VAL A 18 4.57 19.39 17.19
C VAL A 18 3.25 19.02 16.51
N HIS A 19 3.28 18.90 15.18
CA HIS A 19 2.16 18.37 14.44
C HIS A 19 1.88 17.01 15.05
N GLN A 20 0.80 16.91 15.82
CA GLN A 20 0.30 15.63 16.26
C GLN A 20 -0.13 14.93 14.98
N SER A 21 0.72 14.02 14.49
CA SER A 21 0.37 13.17 13.37
C SER A 21 -0.84 12.35 13.81
N ASN A 22 -2.01 12.69 13.31
CA ASN A 22 -3.15 11.77 13.35
C ASN A 22 -2.72 10.54 12.54
N HIS A 23 -2.20 9.52 13.22
CA HIS A 23 -1.89 8.25 12.59
C HIS A 23 -3.19 7.70 12.01
N PHE A 24 -3.20 7.43 10.70
CA PHE A 24 -4.34 6.75 10.08
C PHE A 24 -4.62 5.45 10.84
N PRO A 25 -5.90 5.08 11.04
CA PRO A 25 -6.23 3.80 11.65
C PRO A 25 -5.51 2.66 10.91
N PHE A 26 -4.77 1.85 11.65
CA PHE A 26 -3.93 0.77 11.15
C PHE A 26 -4.11 -0.46 12.03
N LEU A 27 -3.82 -1.64 11.47
CA LEU A 27 -3.89 -2.90 12.19
C LEU A 27 -2.61 -3.12 12.99
N LYS A 28 -2.75 -3.59 14.22
CA LYS A 28 -1.65 -4.21 14.96
C LYS A 28 -1.40 -5.63 14.47
N ALA A 29 -0.22 -6.17 14.76
CA ALA A 29 0.19 -7.51 14.31
C ALA A 29 -0.78 -8.62 14.75
N ASP A 30 -1.33 -8.52 15.96
CA ASP A 30 -2.30 -9.46 16.54
C ASP A 30 -3.70 -9.36 15.92
N GLU A 31 -4.04 -8.24 15.27
CA GLU A 31 -5.32 -8.04 14.58
C GLU A 31 -5.33 -8.58 13.14
N ILE A 32 -4.15 -8.83 12.54
CA ILE A 32 -4.00 -9.30 11.16
C ILE A 32 -4.74 -10.64 10.91
N PRO A 33 -4.63 -11.67 11.77
CA PRO A 33 -5.32 -12.93 11.54
C PRO A 33 -6.85 -12.79 11.50
N ASP A 34 -7.44 -11.95 12.36
CA ASP A 34 -8.88 -11.66 12.36
C ASP A 34 -9.29 -10.90 11.09
N PHE A 35 -8.49 -9.91 10.69
CA PHE A 35 -8.73 -9.15 9.47
C PHE A 35 -8.70 -10.05 8.22
N LEU A 36 -7.70 -10.93 8.12
CA LEU A 36 -7.59 -11.89 7.03
C LEU A 36 -8.79 -12.83 6.98
N ARG A 37 -9.25 -13.36 8.12
CA ARG A 37 -10.46 -14.18 8.20
C ARG A 37 -11.70 -13.43 7.73
N ALA A 38 -11.86 -12.17 8.14
CA ALA A 38 -12.96 -11.33 7.69
C ALA A 38 -12.87 -11.04 6.18
N LEU A 39 -11.67 -10.82 5.65
CA LEU A 39 -11.41 -10.61 4.23
C LEU A 39 -11.69 -11.86 3.39
N GLU A 40 -11.37 -13.08 3.89
CA GLU A 40 -11.75 -14.34 3.22
C GLU A 40 -13.27 -14.46 3.06
N GLY A 41 -14.03 -14.00 4.05
CA GLY A 41 -15.50 -13.97 4.01
C GLY A 41 -16.09 -12.88 3.10
N TYR A 42 -15.27 -12.04 2.46
CA TYR A 42 -15.76 -10.98 1.58
C TYR A 42 -16.44 -11.55 0.32
N SER A 43 -17.76 -11.40 0.23
CA SER A 43 -18.60 -11.91 -0.85
C SER A 43 -18.62 -11.05 -2.13
N GLY A 44 -17.78 -10.01 -2.19
CA GLY A 44 -17.73 -9.11 -3.35
C GLY A 44 -16.74 -9.58 -4.42
N SER A 45 -16.10 -8.62 -5.09
CA SER A 45 -15.17 -8.93 -6.18
C SER A 45 -13.89 -9.59 -5.66
N LYS A 46 -13.57 -10.76 -6.22
CA LYS A 46 -12.30 -11.46 -5.96
C LYS A 46 -11.07 -10.60 -6.28
N LEU A 47 -11.12 -9.78 -7.33
CA LEU A 47 -10.06 -8.81 -7.66
C LEU A 47 -9.82 -7.83 -6.51
N VAL A 48 -10.89 -7.33 -5.88
CA VAL A 48 -10.78 -6.40 -4.74
C VAL A 48 -10.25 -7.11 -3.50
N GLN A 49 -10.64 -8.37 -3.27
CA GLN A 49 -10.10 -9.20 -2.20
C GLN A 49 -8.58 -9.38 -2.36
N ILE A 50 -8.13 -9.78 -3.55
CA ILE A 50 -6.70 -9.98 -3.85
C ILE A 50 -5.93 -8.66 -3.80
N ALA A 51 -6.48 -7.56 -4.33
CA ALA A 51 -5.86 -6.24 -4.22
C ALA A 51 -5.61 -5.84 -2.77
N THR A 52 -6.58 -6.10 -1.88
CA THR A 52 -6.46 -5.80 -0.45
C THR A 52 -5.34 -6.62 0.20
N LYS A 53 -5.23 -7.91 -0.13
CA LYS A 53 -4.13 -8.77 0.34
C LYS A 53 -2.77 -8.29 -0.17
N LEU A 54 -2.67 -7.93 -1.45
CA LEU A 54 -1.43 -7.45 -2.05
C LEU A 54 -0.96 -6.14 -1.42
N LEU A 55 -1.85 -5.19 -1.13
CA LEU A 55 -1.48 -3.97 -0.39
C LEU A 55 -0.86 -4.28 0.97
N MET A 56 -1.45 -5.23 1.69
CA MET A 56 -1.00 -5.61 3.02
C MET A 56 0.39 -6.26 3.02
N ILE A 57 0.67 -7.15 2.06
CA ILE A 57 1.94 -7.89 2.02
C ILE A 57 3.08 -7.15 1.30
N THR A 58 2.76 -6.23 0.37
CA THR A 58 3.77 -5.47 -0.37
C THR A 58 4.00 -4.07 0.21
N GLY A 59 3.05 -3.52 0.95
CA GLY A 59 3.12 -2.17 1.50
C GLY A 59 3.22 -1.06 0.44
N VAL A 60 2.95 -1.35 -0.83
CA VAL A 60 2.93 -0.34 -1.88
C VAL A 60 1.74 0.60 -1.67
N GLY A 61 1.80 1.79 -2.27
CA GLY A 61 0.67 2.69 -2.24
C GLY A 61 -0.49 2.14 -3.08
N THR A 62 -1.70 2.49 -2.65
CA THR A 62 -2.94 2.06 -3.30
C THR A 62 -3.01 2.52 -4.75
N ILE A 63 -2.56 3.75 -5.04
CA ILE A 63 -2.54 4.31 -6.40
C ILE A 63 -1.65 3.46 -7.31
N GLU A 64 -0.44 3.12 -6.82
CA GLU A 64 0.52 2.30 -7.54
C GLU A 64 -0.05 0.90 -7.83
N LEU A 65 -0.67 0.25 -6.84
CA LEU A 65 -1.26 -1.08 -7.03
C LEU A 65 -2.42 -1.06 -8.01
N ARG A 66 -3.37 -0.14 -7.84
CA ARG A 66 -4.59 -0.09 -8.66
C ARG A 66 -4.30 0.14 -10.14
N ALA A 67 -3.27 0.93 -10.43
CA ALA A 67 -2.85 1.24 -11.80
C ALA A 67 -1.72 0.35 -12.31
N ALA A 68 -1.37 -0.72 -11.58
CA ALA A 68 -0.33 -1.66 -11.97
C ALA A 68 -0.63 -2.34 -13.31
N LEU A 69 0.40 -2.43 -14.15
CA LEU A 69 0.33 -3.05 -15.47
C LEU A 69 0.96 -4.43 -15.43
N TRP A 70 0.45 -5.40 -16.20
CA TRP A 70 1.04 -6.73 -16.23
C TRP A 70 2.52 -6.73 -16.65
N GLN A 71 2.91 -5.81 -17.53
CA GLN A 71 4.29 -5.65 -17.99
C GLN A 71 5.28 -5.18 -16.91
N GLU A 72 4.80 -4.72 -15.75
CA GLU A 72 5.64 -4.28 -14.63
C GLU A 72 6.09 -5.45 -13.74
N PHE A 73 5.51 -6.63 -13.92
CA PHE A 73 5.76 -7.80 -13.09
C PHE A 73 6.64 -8.82 -13.82
N ASP A 74 7.81 -9.08 -13.24
CA ASP A 74 8.62 -10.24 -13.52
C ASP A 74 8.33 -11.29 -12.43
N LEU A 75 7.36 -12.16 -12.71
CA LEU A 75 6.93 -13.19 -11.75
C LEU A 75 7.96 -14.31 -11.61
N ASP A 76 8.82 -14.52 -12.60
CA ASP A 76 9.87 -15.55 -12.56
C ASP A 76 10.99 -15.14 -11.59
N ASN A 77 11.33 -13.85 -11.57
CA ASN A 77 12.28 -13.28 -10.63
C ASN A 77 11.64 -12.72 -9.35
N ALA A 78 10.31 -12.85 -9.21
CA ALA A 78 9.54 -12.33 -8.08
C ALA A 78 9.77 -10.83 -7.82
N ILE A 79 9.75 -10.01 -8.88
CA ILE A 79 9.95 -8.56 -8.81
C ILE A 79 8.78 -7.83 -9.47
N TRP A 80 8.32 -6.77 -8.81
CA TRP A 80 7.48 -5.75 -9.42
C TRP A 80 8.27 -4.44 -9.54
N GLU A 81 8.49 -3.99 -10.77
CA GLU A 81 9.14 -2.71 -11.07
C GLU A 81 8.09 -1.64 -11.40
N ILE A 82 7.92 -0.68 -10.49
CA ILE A 82 7.07 0.48 -10.75
C ILE A 82 7.93 1.54 -11.46
N PRO A 83 7.59 1.93 -12.70
CA PRO A 83 8.42 2.81 -13.50
C PRO A 83 8.43 4.24 -12.96
N ALA A 84 9.51 4.97 -13.23
CA ALA A 84 9.77 6.30 -12.70
C ALA A 84 8.63 7.30 -12.98
N GLU A 85 7.98 7.18 -14.14
CA GLU A 85 6.89 8.05 -14.59
C GLU A 85 5.65 7.95 -13.70
N ARG A 86 5.48 6.82 -13.00
CA ARG A 86 4.39 6.58 -12.05
C ARG A 86 4.76 6.92 -10.62
N MET A 87 6.03 7.22 -10.36
CA MET A 87 6.55 7.52 -9.03
C MET A 87 6.71 9.02 -8.81
N LYS A 88 6.26 9.51 -7.65
CA LYS A 88 6.38 10.94 -7.27
C LYS A 88 7.81 11.46 -7.34
N MET A 89 8.79 10.63 -6.97
CA MET A 89 10.21 10.99 -6.93
C MET A 89 10.95 10.71 -8.23
N ARG A 90 10.26 10.29 -9.31
CA ARG A 90 10.83 9.97 -10.63
C ARG A 90 12.02 9.01 -10.56
N ARG A 91 11.94 8.04 -9.67
CA ARG A 91 12.88 6.92 -9.56
C ARG A 91 12.08 5.63 -9.67
N PRO A 92 12.54 4.64 -10.45
CA PRO A 92 11.93 3.32 -10.44
C PRO A 92 11.91 2.76 -9.03
N HIS A 93 10.85 2.04 -8.68
CA HIS A 93 10.73 1.36 -7.40
C HIS A 93 10.61 -0.14 -7.62
N LEU A 94 11.63 -0.87 -7.19
CA LEU A 94 11.64 -2.32 -7.18
C LEU A 94 10.99 -2.82 -5.88
N VAL A 95 9.96 -3.63 -6.04
CA VAL A 95 9.21 -4.25 -4.95
C VAL A 95 9.45 -5.76 -5.04
N PRO A 96 10.25 -6.35 -4.13
CA PRO A 96 10.38 -7.79 -4.03
C PRO A 96 9.02 -8.42 -3.67
N LEU A 97 8.66 -9.50 -4.36
CA LEU A 97 7.41 -10.21 -4.15
C LEU A 97 7.65 -11.44 -3.28
N SER A 98 6.88 -11.59 -2.22
CA SER A 98 6.85 -12.84 -1.47
C SER A 98 6.21 -13.95 -2.30
N SER A 99 6.42 -15.21 -1.92
CA SER A 99 5.75 -16.36 -2.55
C SER A 99 4.22 -16.18 -2.57
N GLN A 100 3.65 -15.70 -1.45
CA GLN A 100 2.22 -15.40 -1.35
C GLN A 100 1.77 -14.32 -2.34
N ALA A 101 2.58 -13.28 -2.59
CA ALA A 101 2.27 -12.26 -3.57
C ALA A 101 2.29 -12.84 -4.99
N VAL A 102 3.28 -13.69 -5.31
CA VAL A 102 3.38 -14.38 -6.60
C VAL A 102 2.17 -15.31 -6.83
N ASP A 103 1.74 -16.07 -5.81
CA ASP A 103 0.56 -16.94 -5.90
C ASP A 103 -0.71 -16.14 -6.22
N LEU A 104 -0.92 -15.02 -5.52
CA LEU A 104 -2.05 -14.11 -5.77
C LEU A 104 -1.99 -13.49 -7.17
N LEU A 105 -0.80 -13.15 -7.66
CA LEU A 105 -0.61 -12.62 -9.00
C LEU A 105 -0.85 -13.69 -10.07
N ASN A 106 -0.46 -14.94 -9.84
CA ASN A 106 -0.79 -16.04 -10.74
C ASN A 106 -2.30 -16.31 -10.80
N GLU A 107 -2.99 -16.25 -9.66
CA GLU A 107 -4.46 -16.32 -9.62
C GLU A 107 -5.08 -15.18 -10.45
N LEU A 108 -4.60 -13.95 -10.25
CA LEU A 108 -5.05 -12.79 -11.05
C LEU A 108 -4.77 -12.96 -12.53
N LYS A 109 -3.65 -13.56 -12.92
CA LYS A 109 -3.28 -13.72 -14.33
C LYS A 109 -4.28 -14.59 -15.09
N ILE A 110 -4.88 -15.58 -14.43
CA ILE A 110 -5.97 -16.39 -14.99
C ILE A 110 -7.21 -15.52 -15.26
N MET A 111 -7.49 -14.55 -14.39
CA MET A 111 -8.69 -13.70 -14.46
C MET A 111 -8.54 -12.48 -15.38
N THR A 112 -7.37 -11.84 -15.35
CA THR A 112 -7.14 -10.52 -15.94
C THR A 112 -5.91 -10.44 -16.83
N GLY A 113 -5.20 -11.55 -17.09
CA GLY A 113 -3.96 -11.59 -17.86
C GLY A 113 -4.09 -11.11 -19.31
N ASN A 114 -5.31 -11.08 -19.87
CA ASN A 114 -5.59 -10.56 -21.20
C ASN A 114 -5.85 -9.04 -21.23
N TYR A 115 -5.89 -8.37 -20.07
CA TYR A 115 -6.05 -6.92 -19.98
C TYR A 115 -4.70 -6.23 -19.81
N ARG A 116 -4.69 -4.91 -20.00
CA ARG A 116 -3.51 -4.08 -19.74
C ARG A 116 -3.20 -3.97 -18.23
N TYR A 117 -4.23 -3.72 -17.42
CA TYR A 117 -4.10 -3.57 -15.98
C TYR A 117 -4.23 -4.91 -15.27
N VAL A 118 -3.45 -5.09 -14.20
CA VAL A 118 -3.63 -6.22 -13.27
C VAL A 118 -5.02 -6.15 -12.61
N PHE A 119 -5.45 -4.92 -12.30
CA PHE A 119 -6.75 -4.61 -11.71
C PHE A 119 -7.59 -3.72 -12.67
N PRO A 120 -8.23 -4.30 -13.69
CA PRO A 120 -9.07 -3.54 -14.61
C PRO A 120 -10.32 -2.99 -13.91
N GLY A 121 -10.82 -1.87 -14.41
CA GLY A 121 -12.06 -1.26 -13.98
C GLY A 121 -13.26 -2.12 -14.32
N ARG A 122 -14.23 -2.23 -13.39
CA ARG A 122 -15.44 -3.05 -13.57
C ARG A 122 -16.26 -2.68 -14.81
N ASN A 123 -16.36 -1.39 -15.11
CA ASN A 123 -17.18 -0.88 -16.22
C ASN A 123 -16.35 -0.60 -17.48
N ASP A 124 -15.06 -0.36 -17.33
CA ASP A 124 -14.13 -0.06 -18.41
C ASP A 124 -12.78 -0.73 -18.11
N PRO A 125 -12.43 -1.82 -18.80
CA PRO A 125 -11.18 -2.53 -18.57
C PRO A 125 -9.93 -1.76 -19.05
N ASN A 126 -10.12 -0.66 -19.80
CA ASN A 126 -9.04 0.25 -20.18
C ASN A 126 -8.74 1.31 -19.11
N ARG A 127 -9.47 1.29 -17.99
CA ARG A 127 -9.19 2.08 -16.80
C ARG A 127 -8.81 1.15 -15.65
N PRO A 128 -8.03 1.63 -14.67
CA PRO A 128 -7.79 0.84 -13.47
C PRO A 128 -9.07 0.69 -12.64
N MET A 129 -9.05 -0.23 -11.67
CA MET A 129 -10.02 -0.34 -10.57
C MET A 129 -10.36 1.05 -10.00
N SER A 130 -11.51 1.27 -9.35
CA SER A 130 -11.88 2.58 -8.78
C SER A 130 -11.41 2.79 -7.34
N GLU A 131 -11.03 4.03 -6.98
CA GLU A 131 -10.32 4.33 -5.71
C GLU A 131 -11.07 3.81 -4.49
N ALA A 132 -12.39 3.91 -4.53
CA ALA A 132 -13.26 3.47 -3.46
C ALA A 132 -13.36 1.94 -3.30
N SER A 133 -12.90 1.12 -4.25
CA SER A 133 -13.12 -0.34 -4.24
C SER A 133 -12.59 -1.01 -2.97
N ILE A 134 -11.32 -0.76 -2.62
CA ILE A 134 -10.66 -1.37 -1.45
C ILE A 134 -11.28 -0.86 -0.15
N ASN A 135 -11.49 0.46 -0.04
CA ASN A 135 -12.15 1.05 1.14
C ASN A 135 -13.57 0.54 1.35
N GLN A 136 -14.33 0.31 0.28
CA GLN A 136 -15.64 -0.31 0.39
C GLN A 136 -15.55 -1.78 0.82
N ALA A 137 -14.54 -2.55 0.39
CA ALA A 137 -14.35 -3.91 0.89
C ALA A 137 -14.03 -3.90 2.39
N ILE A 138 -13.10 -3.07 2.83
CA ILE A 138 -12.75 -2.87 4.25
C ILE A 138 -13.99 -2.52 5.08
N LYS A 139 -14.81 -1.57 4.61
CA LYS A 139 -16.08 -1.21 5.27
C LYS A 139 -17.05 -2.41 5.35
N ARG A 140 -17.21 -3.17 4.27
CA ARG A 140 -18.15 -4.31 4.20
C ARG A 140 -17.75 -5.46 5.12
N ILE A 141 -16.47 -5.67 5.37
CA ILE A 141 -15.98 -6.70 6.30
C ILE A 141 -15.96 -6.21 7.76
N GLY A 142 -16.53 -5.04 8.07
CA GLY A 142 -16.68 -4.53 9.44
C GLY A 142 -15.48 -3.75 9.99
N TYR A 143 -14.54 -3.35 9.13
CA TYR A 143 -13.32 -2.63 9.51
C TYR A 143 -13.33 -1.14 9.14
N GLY A 144 -14.48 -0.59 8.73
CA GLY A 144 -14.64 0.84 8.47
C GLY A 144 -14.26 1.67 9.70
N GLY A 145 -13.30 2.60 9.54
CA GLY A 145 -12.79 3.44 10.63
C GLY A 145 -11.76 2.77 11.54
N LYS A 146 -11.56 1.44 11.42
CA LYS A 146 -10.50 0.69 12.12
C LYS A 146 -9.23 0.57 11.31
N VAL A 147 -9.37 0.47 9.99
CA VAL A 147 -8.26 0.51 9.03
C VAL A 147 -8.69 1.24 7.78
N THR A 148 -7.73 1.87 7.10
CA THR A 148 -7.89 2.42 5.75
C THR A 148 -6.92 1.73 4.81
N GLU A 149 -7.10 1.91 3.49
CA GLU A 149 -6.12 1.45 2.50
C GLU A 149 -4.70 1.99 2.78
N HIS A 150 -4.60 3.20 3.34
CA HIS A 150 -3.33 3.80 3.72
C HIS A 150 -2.73 3.20 4.99
N GLY A 151 -3.56 2.65 5.87
CA GLY A 151 -3.13 2.03 7.14
C GLY A 151 -2.23 0.81 6.93
N PHE A 152 -2.40 0.05 5.84
CA PHE A 152 -1.62 -1.18 5.60
C PHE A 152 -0.11 -0.94 5.46
N ARG A 153 0.30 0.13 4.78
CA ARG A 153 1.72 0.49 4.68
C ARG A 153 2.30 0.81 6.06
N HIS A 154 1.53 1.47 6.91
CA HIS A 154 1.95 1.78 8.26
C HIS A 154 2.05 0.51 9.11
N THR A 155 1.04 -0.36 9.06
CA THR A 155 1.07 -1.70 9.68
C THR A 155 2.33 -2.47 9.29
N LEU A 156 2.64 -2.57 7.99
CA LEU A 156 3.81 -3.30 7.52
C LEU A 156 5.12 -2.68 8.03
N SER A 157 5.25 -1.36 7.94
CA SER A 157 6.45 -0.64 8.41
C SER A 157 6.68 -0.82 9.91
N THR A 158 5.62 -0.77 10.72
CA THR A 158 5.72 -0.98 12.17
C THR A 158 6.16 -2.40 12.48
N ILE A 159 5.56 -3.41 11.83
CA ILE A 159 5.91 -4.82 12.06
C ILE A 159 7.36 -5.11 11.65
N LEU A 160 7.78 -4.62 10.48
CA LEU A 160 9.15 -4.81 10.01
C LEU A 160 10.16 -4.15 10.96
N HIS A 161 9.85 -2.94 11.43
CA HIS A 161 10.69 -2.24 12.40
C HIS A 161 10.79 -3.00 13.74
N GLU A 162 9.66 -3.50 14.26
CA GLU A 162 9.63 -4.33 15.48
C GLU A 162 10.42 -5.65 15.33
N GLN A 163 10.57 -6.15 14.10
CA GLN A 163 11.36 -7.34 13.78
C GLN A 163 12.83 -7.04 13.45
N GLY A 164 13.23 -5.76 13.46
CA GLY A 164 14.62 -5.34 13.26
C GLY A 164 15.05 -5.16 11.80
N PHE A 165 14.11 -4.92 10.88
CA PHE A 165 14.37 -4.55 9.49
C PHE A 165 14.35 -3.03 9.26
#